data_AF-A0A0Q2LVQ3-F1
#
_entry.id   AF-A0A0Q2LVQ3-F1
#
_cell.length_a   1.000
_cell.length_b   1.000
_cell.length_c   1.000
_cell.angle_alpha   90.00
_cell.angle_beta   90.00
_cell.angle_gamma   90.00
#
_symmetry.space_group_name_H-M   'P 1'
#
loop_
_entity.id
_entity.type
_entity.pdbx_description
1 polymer ?
#
loop_
_entity_poly.entity_id
_entity_poly.type
_entity_poly.pdbx_seq_one_letter_code
_entity_poly.pdbx_strand_id
1 'polypeptide(L)'
;MRSLLVGKRHRKLHWRDEDRSRQHTIAMTVARLDVEHLVVVRSRPDSGDHPERQRRLCMERLLPELVALGVGRAVVESRGLKDDQQDHRTLDYLRRKRVLGGQLHLDHIGGPIEPMLWIPDACCGAVTQLRSGDPEHYALIETKVTLLEVES
;
A
#
# COMPACT_ATOMS: atom_id res chain seq x y z
N MET A 1 2.51 0.47 -19.93
CA MET A 1 2.09 1.10 -18.65
C MET A 1 1.28 2.38 -18.84
N ARG A 2 1.65 3.30 -19.75
CA ARG A 2 0.83 4.51 -20.05
C ARG A 2 -0.59 4.22 -20.60
N SER A 3 -0.81 3.05 -21.20
CA SER A 3 -2.10 2.60 -21.73
C SER A 3 -3.15 2.31 -20.65
N LEU A 4 -2.77 2.31 -19.36
CA LEU A 4 -3.71 2.16 -18.26
C LEU A 4 -4.30 3.50 -17.77
N LEU A 5 -3.81 4.63 -18.29
CA LEU A 5 -4.36 5.94 -18.01
C LEU A 5 -5.56 6.20 -18.92
N VAL A 6 -6.77 5.92 -18.45
CA VAL A 6 -8.01 6.21 -19.20
C VAL A 6 -8.45 7.63 -18.91
N GLY A 7 -8.52 8.46 -19.96
CA GLY A 7 -9.22 9.75 -19.96
C GLY A 7 -8.36 10.96 -19.56
N LYS A 8 -8.41 12.01 -20.39
CA LYS A 8 -7.73 13.31 -20.24
C LYS A 8 -8.07 14.10 -18.95
N ARG A 9 -8.75 13.51 -17.95
CA ARG A 9 -9.17 14.15 -16.70
C ARG A 9 -8.78 13.42 -15.41
N HIS A 10 -8.37 12.15 -15.45
CA HIS A 10 -7.88 11.44 -14.26
C HIS A 10 -6.36 11.28 -14.37
N ARG A 11 -5.62 12.15 -13.68
CA ARG A 11 -4.14 12.12 -13.63
C ARG A 11 -3.60 10.90 -12.87
N LYS A 12 -4.47 10.11 -12.22
CA LYS A 12 -4.11 8.98 -11.37
C LYS A 12 -5.23 7.92 -11.36
N LEU A 13 -4.84 6.65 -11.41
CA LEU A 13 -5.71 5.47 -11.25
C LEU A 13 -5.97 5.23 -9.76
N HIS A 14 -7.24 5.10 -9.39
CA HIS A 14 -7.68 4.76 -8.03
C HIS A 14 -8.67 3.60 -8.10
N TRP A 15 -8.32 2.45 -7.51
CA TRP A 15 -9.07 1.19 -7.57
C TRP A 15 -10.57 1.35 -7.31
N ARG A 16 -10.92 2.18 -6.32
CA ARG A 16 -12.31 2.41 -5.88
C ARG A 16 -13.17 3.11 -6.94
N ASP A 17 -12.55 3.89 -7.82
CA ASP A 17 -13.25 4.65 -8.85
C ASP A 17 -13.43 3.85 -10.15
N GLU A 18 -12.78 2.69 -10.25
CA GLU A 18 -12.81 1.82 -11.42
C GLU A 18 -14.00 0.85 -11.37
N ASP A 19 -14.60 0.57 -12.53
CA ASP A 19 -15.63 -0.47 -12.64
C ASP A 19 -15.04 -1.90 -12.51
N ARG A 20 -15.91 -2.90 -12.37
CA ARG A 20 -15.49 -4.30 -12.16
C ARG A 20 -14.63 -4.85 -13.31
N SER A 21 -14.96 -4.53 -14.56
CA SER A 21 -14.18 -5.00 -15.72
C SER A 21 -12.78 -4.37 -15.71
N ARG A 22 -12.71 -3.11 -15.30
CA ARG A 22 -11.47 -2.36 -15.20
C ARG A 22 -10.61 -2.83 -14.03
N GLN A 23 -11.20 -3.07 -12.86
CA GLN A 23 -10.56 -3.72 -11.70
C GLN A 23 -9.96 -5.09 -12.08
N HIS A 24 -10.70 -5.90 -12.85
CA HIS A 24 -10.21 -7.18 -13.36
C HIS A 24 -8.99 -7.00 -14.27
N THR A 25 -9.04 -6.05 -15.20
CA THR A 25 -7.89 -5.72 -16.07
C THR A 25 -6.66 -5.27 -15.27
N ILE A 26 -6.89 -4.47 -14.22
CA ILE A 26 -5.84 -3.97 -13.33
C ILE A 26 -5.22 -5.15 -12.56
N ALA A 27 -6.02 -5.98 -11.90
CA ALA A 27 -5.55 -7.15 -11.16
C ALA A 27 -4.78 -8.13 -12.06
N MET A 28 -5.27 -8.41 -13.28
CA MET A 28 -4.55 -9.20 -14.27
C MET A 28 -3.23 -8.56 -14.71
N THR A 29 -3.16 -7.24 -14.79
CA THR A 29 -1.91 -6.53 -15.08
C THR A 29 -0.93 -6.73 -13.94
N VAL A 30 -1.36 -6.48 -12.70
CA VAL A 30 -0.54 -6.65 -11.49
C VAL A 30 -0.01 -8.08 -11.40
N ALA A 31 -0.86 -9.08 -11.60
CA ALA A 31 -0.48 -10.51 -11.61
C ALA A 31 0.63 -10.84 -12.62
N ARG A 32 0.74 -10.10 -13.73
CA ARG A 32 1.77 -10.30 -14.76
C ARG A 32 3.07 -9.56 -14.48
N LEU A 33 3.09 -8.60 -13.56
CA LEU A 33 4.32 -7.90 -13.18
C LEU A 33 5.18 -8.81 -12.31
N ASP A 34 6.49 -8.83 -12.57
CA ASP A 34 7.45 -9.58 -11.75
C ASP A 34 7.88 -8.74 -10.54
N VAL A 35 6.90 -8.47 -9.66
CA VAL A 35 7.08 -7.71 -8.43
C VAL A 35 6.34 -8.42 -7.29
N GLU A 36 6.94 -8.40 -6.11
CA GLU A 36 6.31 -8.90 -4.90
C GLU A 36 5.49 -7.80 -4.23
N HIS A 37 4.38 -8.20 -3.61
CA HIS A 37 3.47 -7.28 -2.92
C HIS A 37 3.41 -7.62 -1.44
N LEU A 38 3.93 -6.73 -0.61
CA LEU A 38 3.73 -6.81 0.83
C LEU A 38 2.56 -5.91 1.23
N VAL A 39 1.49 -6.51 1.75
CA VAL A 39 0.29 -5.79 2.20
C VAL A 39 0.12 -6.00 3.70
N VAL A 40 0.03 -4.90 4.45
CA VAL A 40 -0.27 -4.92 5.88
C VAL A 40 -1.69 -4.41 6.10
N VAL A 41 -2.51 -5.21 6.76
CA VAL A 41 -3.89 -4.87 7.09
C VAL A 41 -4.13 -4.90 8.59
N ARG A 42 -5.05 -4.05 9.03
CA ARG A 42 -5.56 -4.04 10.40
C ARG A 42 -7.03 -4.40 10.39
N SER A 43 -7.39 -5.48 11.08
CA SER A 43 -8.70 -6.13 10.92
C SER A 43 -9.69 -5.87 12.05
N ARG A 44 -9.48 -4.81 12.84
CA ARG A 44 -10.39 -4.43 13.94
C ARG A 44 -11.24 -3.22 13.59
N PRO A 45 -12.43 -3.42 12.97
CA PRO A 45 -13.37 -2.34 12.64
C PRO A 45 -13.90 -1.61 13.89
N ASP A 46 -13.97 -2.29 15.04
CA ASP A 46 -14.56 -1.75 16.28
C ASP A 46 -13.58 -0.97 17.17
N SER A 47 -12.36 -0.70 16.70
CA SER A 47 -11.34 -0.11 17.57
C SER A 47 -11.61 1.35 17.97
N GLY A 48 -12.61 2.03 17.37
CA GLY A 48 -12.86 3.47 17.59
C GLY A 48 -11.65 4.36 17.25
N ASP A 49 -10.62 3.77 16.65
CA ASP A 49 -9.32 4.39 16.47
C ASP A 49 -9.35 5.36 15.29
N HIS A 50 -8.78 6.54 15.52
CA HIS A 50 -8.56 7.51 14.44
C HIS A 50 -7.74 6.89 13.29
N PRO A 51 -8.05 7.22 12.02
CA PRO A 51 -7.35 6.69 10.85
C PRO A 51 -5.82 6.79 10.94
N GLU A 52 -5.30 7.89 11.49
CA GLU A 52 -3.85 8.09 11.66
C GLU A 52 -3.22 7.11 12.67
N ARG A 53 -3.95 6.68 13.70
CA ARG A 53 -3.46 5.61 14.60
C ARG A 53 -3.41 4.28 13.87
N GLN A 54 -4.43 3.96 13.08
CA GLN A 54 -4.48 2.72 12.30
C GLN A 54 -3.33 2.66 11.30
N ARG A 55 -3.09 3.77 10.58
CA ARG A 55 -1.95 3.89 9.67
C ARG A 55 -0.63 3.71 10.39
N ARG A 56 -0.43 4.36 11.54
CA ARG A 56 0.80 4.21 12.33
C ARG A 56 1.05 2.73 12.67
N LEU A 57 0.03 2.01 13.12
CA LEU A 57 0.15 0.58 13.45
C LEU A 57 0.53 -0.26 12.23
N CYS A 58 -0.08 -0.02 11.07
CA CYS A 58 0.33 -0.68 9.83
C CYS A 58 1.77 -0.33 9.45
N MET A 59 2.20 0.93 9.58
CA MET A 59 3.56 1.38 9.30
C MET A 59 4.59 0.76 10.27
N GLU A 60 4.24 0.62 11.55
CA GLU A 60 5.08 -0.04 12.57
C GLU A 60 5.34 -1.52 12.22
N ARG A 61 4.40 -2.18 11.54
CA ARG A 61 4.57 -3.54 11.02
C ARG A 61 5.28 -3.57 9.66
N LEU A 62 4.94 -2.66 8.74
CA LEU A 62 5.40 -2.63 7.35
C LEU A 62 6.88 -2.28 7.23
N LEU A 63 7.33 -1.21 7.91
CA LEU A 63 8.68 -0.68 7.70
C LEU A 63 9.81 -1.66 8.10
N PRO A 64 9.71 -2.39 9.23
CA PRO A 64 10.72 -3.41 9.56
C PRO A 64 10.75 -4.57 8.56
N GLU A 65 9.60 -4.96 8.00
CA GLU A 65 9.52 -6.02 7.00
C GLU A 65 10.18 -5.60 5.67
N LEU A 66 9.96 -4.36 5.23
CA LEU A 66 10.67 -3.82 4.07
C LEU A 66 12.20 -3.89 4.27
N VAL A 67 12.69 -3.53 5.47
CA VAL A 67 14.12 -3.64 5.79
C VAL A 67 14.59 -5.09 5.81
N ALA A 68 13.81 -6.02 6.35
CA ALA A 68 14.13 -7.45 6.36
C ALA A 68 14.23 -8.04 4.95
N LEU A 69 13.44 -7.50 4.01
CA LEU A 69 13.50 -7.80 2.58
C LEU A 69 14.67 -7.09 1.85
N GLY A 70 15.51 -6.33 2.56
CA GLY A 70 16.65 -5.62 1.99
C GLY A 70 16.29 -4.30 1.28
N VAL A 71 15.07 -3.77 1.48
CA VAL A 71 14.66 -2.50 0.87
C VAL A 71 15.36 -1.34 1.57
N GLY A 72 16.21 -0.62 0.84
CA GLY A 72 16.90 0.58 1.32
C GLY A 72 16.13 1.89 1.10
N ARG A 73 15.15 1.89 0.19
CA ARG A 73 14.35 3.07 -0.17
C ARG A 73 12.90 2.69 -0.43
N ALA A 74 11.97 3.35 0.25
CA ALA A 74 10.54 3.25 0.02
C ALA A 74 10.00 4.60 -0.45
N VAL A 75 9.20 4.56 -1.53
CA VAL A 75 8.52 5.73 -2.09
C VAL A 75 7.03 5.59 -1.82
N VAL A 76 6.45 6.55 -1.12
CA VAL A 76 5.06 6.54 -0.67
C VAL A 76 4.33 7.71 -1.31
N GLU A 77 3.04 7.51 -1.61
CA GLU A 77 2.21 8.62 -2.01
C GLU A 77 2.03 9.63 -0.86
N SER A 78 2.31 10.90 -1.15
CA SER A 78 2.03 12.02 -0.26
C SER A 78 0.52 12.18 -0.05
N ARG A 79 0.12 12.33 1.22
CA ARG A 79 -1.27 12.66 1.61
C ARG A 79 -1.39 14.10 2.13
N GLY A 80 -0.31 14.87 1.99
CA GLY A 80 -0.18 16.22 2.50
C GLY A 80 0.90 16.30 3.58
N LEU A 81 1.52 17.48 3.70
CA LEU A 81 2.73 17.69 4.50
C LEU A 81 2.61 17.19 5.95
N LYS A 82 1.44 17.40 6.58
CA LYS A 82 1.20 16.98 7.98
C LYS A 82 1.23 15.46 8.14
N ASP A 83 0.63 14.75 7.20
CA ASP A 83 0.51 13.28 7.21
C ASP A 83 1.87 12.64 6.85
N ASP A 84 2.58 13.21 5.88
CA ASP A 84 3.92 12.78 5.49
C ASP A 84 4.90 12.93 6.68
N GLN A 85 4.81 14.04 7.44
CA GLN A 85 5.57 14.23 8.67
C GLN A 85 5.23 13.18 9.74
N GLN A 86 3.98 12.73 9.82
CA GLN A 86 3.58 11.71 10.78
C GLN A 86 4.16 10.33 10.44
N ASP A 87 4.26 10.01 9.15
CA ASP A 87 4.96 8.81 8.66
C ASP A 87 6.46 8.87 9.01
N HIS A 88 7.12 10.01 8.79
CA HIS A 88 8.52 10.20 9.20
C HIS A 88 8.74 10.04 10.70
N ARG A 89 7.85 10.60 11.54
CA ARG A 89 7.91 10.41 13.00
C ARG A 89 7.80 8.93 13.38
N THR A 90 7.03 8.15 12.64
CA THR A 90 6.89 6.71 12.85
C THR A 90 8.19 5.98 12.51
N LEU A 91 8.80 6.31 11.37
CA LEU A 91 10.12 5.78 10.99
C LEU A 91 11.19 6.11 12.04
N ASP A 92 11.25 7.35 12.52
CA ASP A 92 12.22 7.77 13.53
C ASP A 92 11.97 7.15 14.90
N TYR A 93 10.70 6.92 15.26
CA TYR A 93 10.33 6.15 16.44
C TYR A 93 10.89 4.72 16.37
N LEU A 94 10.69 4.02 15.24
CA LEU A 94 11.20 2.66 15.04
C LEU A 94 12.74 2.61 15.06
N ARG A 95 13.41 3.63 14.52
CA ARG A 95 14.88 3.76 14.57
C ARG A 95 15.37 3.87 16.01
N ARG A 96 14.74 4.75 16.80
CA ARG A 96 15.07 4.92 18.23
C ARG A 96 14.82 3.66 19.04
N LYS A 97 13.79 2.89 18.69
CA LYS A 97 13.49 1.59 19.31
C LYS A 97 14.41 0.46 18.86
N ARG A 98 15.29 0.68 17.87
CA ARG A 98 16.19 -0.33 17.27
C ARG A 98 15.44 -1.54 16.71
N VAL A 99 14.23 -1.31 16.20
CA VAL A 99 13.39 -2.36 15.57
C VAL A 99 13.62 -2.42 14.06
N LEU A 100 14.05 -1.30 13.45
CA LEU A 100 14.55 -1.31 12.08
C LEU A 100 15.93 -1.98 12.07
N GLY A 101 16.00 -3.22 11.59
CA GLY A 101 17.24 -4.01 11.48
C GLY A 101 18.25 -3.50 10.44
N GLY A 102 18.13 -2.26 9.97
CA GLY A 102 18.87 -1.71 8.84
C GLY A 102 18.46 -0.28 8.47
N GLN A 103 19.01 0.23 7.36
CA GLN A 103 18.71 1.57 6.84
C GLN A 103 17.52 1.52 5.88
N LEU A 104 16.58 2.45 6.07
CA LEU A 104 15.47 2.69 5.15
C LEU A 104 15.29 4.20 4.97
N HIS A 105 15.28 4.64 3.72
CA HIS A 105 14.89 5.99 3.34
C HIS A 105 13.42 6.00 2.91
N LEU A 106 12.65 6.98 3.38
CA LEU A 106 11.24 7.13 3.06
C LEU A 106 11.05 8.44 2.32
N ASP A 107 10.59 8.37 1.08
CA ASP A 107 10.24 9.54 0.26
C ASP A 107 8.73 9.64 0.10
N HIS A 108 8.19 10.85 0.18
CA HIS A 108 6.80 11.13 -0.16
C HIS A 108 6.72 11.93 -1.44
N ILE A 109 5.93 11.45 -2.39
CA ILE A 109 5.75 12.11 -3.69
C ILE A 109 4.28 12.20 -4.05
N GLY A 110 3.92 13.27 -4.76
CA GLY A 110 2.56 13.43 -5.26
C GLY A 110 2.19 12.33 -6.26
N GLY A 111 0.99 11.77 -6.14
CA GLY A 111 0.50 10.67 -6.97
C GLY A 111 0.70 10.80 -8.50
N PRO A 112 0.61 12.01 -9.11
CA PRO A 112 0.87 12.17 -10.55
C PRO A 112 2.34 12.09 -10.97
N ILE A 113 3.30 12.10 -10.03
CA ILE A 113 4.74 12.18 -10.32
C ILE A 113 5.35 10.78 -10.51
N GLU A 114 4.87 9.77 -9.78
CA GLU A 114 5.32 8.38 -9.93
C GLU A 114 4.19 7.48 -10.45
N PRO A 115 4.24 7.12 -11.74
CA PRO A 115 3.24 6.28 -12.38
C PRO A 115 3.10 4.88 -11.80
N MET A 116 3.95 4.40 -10.90
CA MET A 116 3.80 3.08 -10.25
C MET A 116 2.98 3.10 -8.96
N LEU A 117 2.68 4.27 -8.39
CA LEU A 117 1.96 4.38 -7.10
C LEU A 117 0.49 3.92 -7.14
N TRP A 118 -0.06 3.55 -8.30
CA TRP A 118 -1.37 2.92 -8.38
C TRP A 118 -1.33 1.42 -8.03
N ILE A 119 -0.17 0.75 -8.11
CA ILE A 119 -0.08 -0.69 -7.85
C ILE A 119 -0.41 -1.01 -6.38
N PRO A 120 0.19 -0.32 -5.37
CA PRO A 120 -0.17 -0.57 -3.98
C PRO A 120 -1.65 -0.29 -3.67
N ASP A 121 -2.24 0.73 -4.31
CA ASP A 121 -3.68 1.05 -4.20
C ASP A 121 -4.55 -0.10 -4.72
N ALA A 122 -4.22 -0.65 -5.89
CA ALA A 122 -4.92 -1.82 -6.46
C ALA A 122 -4.79 -3.07 -5.57
N CYS A 123 -3.60 -3.37 -5.05
CA CYS A 123 -3.41 -4.51 -4.13
C CYS A 123 -4.24 -4.34 -2.85
N CYS A 124 -4.20 -3.16 -2.23
CA CYS A 124 -5.04 -2.84 -1.06
C CYS A 124 -6.54 -2.95 -1.37
N GLY A 125 -6.95 -2.52 -2.56
CA GLY A 125 -8.32 -2.64 -3.06
C GLY A 125 -8.79 -4.08 -3.19
N ALA A 126 -7.98 -4.94 -3.82
CA ALA A 126 -8.26 -6.36 -3.95
C ALA A 126 -8.34 -7.07 -2.58
N VAL A 127 -7.43 -6.75 -1.66
CA VAL A 127 -7.47 -7.28 -0.27
C VAL A 127 -8.72 -6.80 0.48
N THR A 128 -9.15 -5.56 0.26
CA THR A 128 -10.38 -5.03 0.86
C THR A 128 -11.61 -5.77 0.35
N GLN A 129 -11.67 -6.06 -0.95
CA GLN A 129 -12.75 -6.86 -1.53
C GLN A 129 -12.78 -8.29 -0.99
N LEU A 130 -11.62 -8.94 -0.90
CA LEU A 130 -11.49 -10.27 -0.27
C LEU A 130 -12.11 -10.27 1.14
N ARG A 131 -11.74 -9.28 1.96
CA ARG A 131 -12.26 -9.15 3.34
C ARG A 131 -13.74 -8.76 3.41
N SER A 132 -14.29 -8.24 2.31
CA SER A 132 -15.71 -7.94 2.15
C SER A 132 -16.51 -9.10 1.54
N GLY A 133 -15.88 -10.27 1.32
CA GLY A 133 -16.52 -11.47 0.77
C GLY A 133 -16.46 -11.61 -0.74
N ASP A 134 -15.68 -10.77 -1.44
CA ASP A 134 -15.45 -10.88 -2.89
C ASP A 134 -13.98 -11.19 -3.19
N PRO A 135 -13.59 -12.47 -3.33
CA PRO A 135 -12.20 -12.88 -3.53
C PRO A 135 -11.71 -12.75 -4.97
N GLU A 136 -12.58 -12.41 -5.94
CA GLU A 136 -12.32 -12.57 -7.39
C GLU A 136 -10.99 -11.95 -7.83
N HIS A 137 -10.77 -10.68 -7.47
CA HIS A 137 -9.57 -9.95 -7.88
C HIS A 137 -8.33 -10.32 -7.08
N TYR A 138 -8.49 -10.65 -5.79
CA TYR A 138 -7.39 -11.08 -4.95
C TYR A 138 -6.82 -12.42 -5.43
N ALA A 139 -7.68 -13.37 -5.81
CA ALA A 139 -7.27 -14.67 -6.32
C ALA A 139 -6.31 -14.59 -7.52
N LEU A 140 -6.41 -13.51 -8.32
CA LEU A 140 -5.51 -13.28 -9.46
C LEU A 140 -4.07 -12.91 -9.03
N ILE A 141 -3.93 -12.25 -7.88
CA ILE A 141 -2.65 -11.72 -7.39
C ILE A 141 -2.11 -12.47 -6.17
N GLU A 142 -2.89 -13.39 -5.59
CA GLU A 142 -2.61 -14.09 -4.33
C GLU A 142 -1.18 -14.66 -4.25
N THR A 143 -0.74 -15.33 -5.32
CA THR A 143 0.60 -15.95 -5.37
C THR A 143 1.77 -14.96 -5.27
N LYS A 144 1.52 -13.66 -5.42
CA LYS A 144 2.51 -12.57 -5.34
C LYS A 144 2.28 -11.65 -4.14
N VAL A 145 1.24 -11.90 -3.33
CA VAL A 145 0.90 -11.07 -2.18
C VAL A 145 1.29 -11.79 -0.89
N THR A 146 2.21 -11.19 -0.14
CA THR A 146 2.40 -11.48 1.27
C THR A 146 1.46 -10.58 2.07
N LEU A 147 0.43 -11.18 2.68
CA LEU A 147 -0.54 -10.48 3.51
C LEU A 147 -0.19 -10.64 4.99
N LEU A 148 0.05 -9.52 5.68
CA LEU A 148 0.33 -9.48 7.12
C LEU A 148 -0.81 -8.78 7.87
N GLU A 149 -1.12 -9.28 9.05
CA GLU A 149 -2.19 -8.76 9.90
C GLU A 149 -1.65 -8.11 11.17
N VAL A 150 -2.24 -6.98 11.57
CA VAL A 150 -1.98 -6.30 12.84
C VAL A 150 -3.19 -6.47 13.75
N GLU A 151 -2.99 -7.21 14.86
CA GLU A 151 -4.05 -7.53 15.83
C GLU A 151 -4.20 -6.52 16.98
N SER A 152 -3.30 -5.53 17.08
CA SER A 152 -3.20 -4.60 18.23
C SER A 152 -3.98 -3.29 18.08
#